data_AF-A0A9N7NSY9-F1
#
_entry.id   AF-A0A9N7NSY9-F1
#
_cell.length_a   1.000
_cell.length_b   1.000
_cell.length_c   1.000
_cell.angle_alpha   90.00
_cell.angle_beta   90.00
_cell.angle_gamma   90.00
#
_symmetry.space_group_name_H-M   'P 1'
#
loop_
_entity.id
_entity.type
_entity.pdbx_description
1 polymer ?
#
loop_
_entity_poly.entity_id
_entity_poly.type
_entity_poly.pdbx_seq_one_letter_code
_entity_poly.pdbx_strand_id
1 'polypeptide(L)'
;MAVSAGNSYLPPDASPFELKTEADFDRIVSPDGLISVCGFGSLLSAKPETKETSSLSMEPCEGETLVVNTFEIQRSEIPSFIEREHEFRFLAVTPETFNGLLYTTPSVLCARYSDEEYFMNRCEGNKDIFFQRYGRYGIDKIWLDDILPCRVLSSPLVGTL
;
A
#
# COMPACT_ATOMS: atom_id res chain seq x y z
N MET A 1 1.08 15.92 -5.50
CA MET A 1 0.31 15.28 -6.60
C MET A 1 -0.98 14.74 -6.02
N ALA A 2 -1.97 14.42 -6.83
CA ALA A 2 -3.28 13.94 -6.42
C ALA A 2 -3.53 12.53 -6.97
N VAL A 3 -4.17 11.67 -6.18
CA VAL A 3 -4.78 10.42 -6.66
C VAL A 3 -6.29 10.55 -6.48
N SER A 4 -7.05 10.31 -7.55
CA SER A 4 -8.51 10.36 -7.55
C SER A 4 -9.08 8.96 -7.74
N ALA A 5 -10.01 8.56 -6.87
CA ALA A 5 -10.76 7.32 -7.01
C ALA A 5 -11.93 7.54 -7.98
N GLY A 6 -11.64 7.41 -9.29
CA GLY A 6 -12.66 7.41 -10.33
C GLY A 6 -13.30 8.77 -10.57
N ASN A 7 -12.92 9.42 -11.66
CA ASN A 7 -13.67 10.51 -12.24
C ASN A 7 -13.96 10.15 -13.71
N SER A 8 -15.10 10.61 -14.23
CA SER A 8 -15.65 10.30 -15.57
C SER A 8 -14.80 10.75 -16.78
N TYR A 9 -13.57 11.19 -16.54
CA TYR A 9 -12.62 11.69 -17.53
C TYR A 9 -11.32 10.88 -17.61
N LEU A 10 -11.17 9.81 -16.83
CA LEU A 10 -10.01 8.93 -16.96
C LEU A 10 -10.09 8.17 -18.29
N PRO A 11 -9.03 8.14 -19.12
CA PRO A 11 -9.01 7.30 -20.30
C PRO A 11 -9.25 5.82 -19.89
N PRO A 12 -9.85 4.98 -20.75
CA PRO A 12 -10.25 3.61 -20.40
C PRO A 12 -9.12 2.73 -19.81
N ASP A 13 -7.86 3.08 -20.10
CA ASP A 13 -6.66 2.38 -19.64
C ASP A 13 -6.09 2.89 -18.30
N ALA A 14 -6.72 3.88 -17.66
CA ALA A 14 -6.26 4.48 -16.40
C ALA A 14 -6.94 3.91 -15.14
N SER A 15 -7.69 2.81 -15.28
CA SER A 15 -8.29 2.14 -14.13
C SER A 15 -7.21 1.49 -13.24
N PRO A 16 -7.30 1.62 -11.90
CA PRO A 16 -6.36 0.97 -11.00
C PRO A 16 -6.37 -0.55 -11.18
N PHE A 17 -5.19 -1.16 -11.15
CA PHE A 17 -5.05 -2.63 -11.18
C PHE A 17 -4.08 -3.12 -10.11
N GLU A 18 -4.30 -4.33 -9.61
CA GLU A 18 -3.51 -4.91 -8.52
C GLU A 18 -2.18 -5.50 -9.01
N LEU A 19 -1.12 -5.31 -8.21
CA LEU A 19 0.21 -5.89 -8.40
C LEU A 19 0.44 -6.93 -7.29
N LYS A 20 0.42 -8.22 -7.64
CA LYS A 20 0.50 -9.31 -6.66
C LYS A 20 1.91 -9.87 -6.52
N THR A 21 2.61 -9.97 -7.63
CA THR A 21 3.92 -10.60 -7.77
C THR A 21 4.94 -9.61 -8.31
N GLU A 22 6.24 -9.92 -8.17
CA GLU A 22 7.31 -9.10 -8.76
C GLU A 22 7.11 -8.89 -10.27
N ALA A 23 6.65 -9.92 -10.99
CA ALA A 23 6.40 -9.85 -12.42
C ALA A 23 5.29 -8.87 -12.80
N ASP A 24 4.34 -8.58 -11.90
CA ASP A 24 3.30 -7.59 -12.18
C ASP A 24 3.88 -6.17 -12.26
N PHE A 25 4.96 -5.89 -11.53
CA PHE A 25 5.62 -4.58 -11.56
C PHE A 25 6.30 -4.30 -12.90
N ASP A 26 6.62 -5.32 -13.70
CA ASP A 26 7.17 -5.16 -15.05
C ASP A 26 6.25 -4.37 -15.98
N ARG A 27 4.95 -4.34 -15.67
CA ARG A 27 3.94 -3.58 -16.39
C ARG A 27 4.01 -2.07 -16.13
N ILE A 28 4.70 -1.65 -15.07
CA ILE A 28 4.77 -0.25 -14.63
C ILE A 28 6.19 0.31 -14.51
N VAL A 29 7.21 -0.53 -14.69
CA VAL A 29 8.62 -0.11 -14.75
C VAL A 29 8.82 0.86 -15.91
N SER A 30 9.41 2.02 -15.63
CA SER A 30 9.75 3.01 -16.64
C SER A 30 10.86 2.51 -17.58
N PRO A 31 11.03 3.13 -18.77
CA PRO A 31 12.14 2.80 -19.66
C PRO A 31 13.53 2.91 -19.01
N ASP A 32 13.66 3.76 -17.98
CA ASP A 32 14.90 3.96 -17.22
C ASP A 32 15.08 2.91 -16.10
N GLY A 33 14.17 1.95 -15.98
CA GLY A 33 14.23 0.87 -14.98
C GLY A 33 13.76 1.30 -13.58
N LEU A 34 12.99 2.37 -13.48
CA LEU A 34 12.50 2.94 -12.23
C LEU A 34 11.02 2.66 -12.02
N ILE A 35 10.60 2.60 -10.76
CA ILE A 35 9.19 2.52 -10.36
C ILE A 35 8.88 3.69 -9.45
N SER A 36 7.81 4.41 -9.80
CA SER A 36 7.27 5.45 -8.94
C SER A 36 6.35 4.84 -7.89
N VAL A 37 6.50 5.25 -6.65
CA VAL A 37 5.67 4.83 -5.51
C VAL A 37 5.04 6.06 -4.87
N CYS A 38 3.74 6.01 -4.66
CA CYS A 38 2.96 7.05 -3.99
C CYS A 38 3.17 6.92 -2.47
N GLY A 39 4.02 7.80 -1.93
CA GLY A 39 4.25 7.99 -0.52
C GLY A 39 3.31 9.02 0.10
N PHE A 40 2.81 8.69 1.29
CA PHE A 40 1.95 9.54 2.09
C PHE A 40 2.47 9.54 3.52
N GLY A 41 3.62 10.19 3.73
CA GLY A 41 4.12 10.62 5.04
C GLY A 41 4.18 9.59 6.17
N SER A 42 4.06 8.28 5.91
CA SER A 42 4.09 7.25 6.94
C SER A 42 5.52 6.74 7.07
N LEU A 43 6.29 7.38 7.94
CA LEU A 43 7.43 6.72 8.57
C LEU A 43 6.85 5.56 9.39
N LEU A 44 7.05 4.33 8.92
CA LEU A 44 6.88 3.12 9.73
C LEU A 44 7.73 3.29 11.01
N SER A 45 7.10 3.73 12.09
CA SER A 45 7.71 3.75 13.41
C SER A 45 7.35 2.45 14.09
N ALA A 46 8.23 1.45 13.93
CA ALA A 46 8.15 0.20 14.68
C ALA A 46 9.04 0.34 15.92
N LYS A 47 8.46 0.17 17.11
CA LYS A 47 9.20 0.02 18.38
C LYS A 47 9.01 -1.40 18.88
N PRO A 48 9.98 -2.29 18.62
CA PRO A 48 9.89 -3.70 19.02
C PRO A 48 9.70 -3.88 20.54
N GLU A 49 10.26 -2.99 21.34
CA GLU A 49 10.21 -3.06 22.81
C GLU A 49 8.81 -2.75 23.36
N THR A 50 8.09 -1.84 22.71
CA THR A 50 6.72 -1.44 23.11
C THR A 50 5.65 -2.11 22.26
N LYS A 51 6.03 -2.89 21.24
CA LYS A 51 5.14 -3.52 20.25
C LYS A 51 4.26 -2.50 19.51
N GLU A 52 4.73 -1.26 19.39
CA GLU A 52 4.03 -0.22 18.64
C GLU A 52 4.46 -0.29 17.18
N THR A 53 3.51 -0.41 16.26
CA THR A 53 3.74 -0.17 14.83
C THR A 53 2.62 0.70 14.29
N SER A 54 2.97 1.64 13.42
CA SER A 54 1.97 2.52 12.81
C SER A 54 2.14 2.59 11.31
N SER A 55 1.00 2.50 10.64
CA SER A 55 0.91 2.33 9.21
C SER A 55 -0.27 3.14 8.67
N LEU A 56 -0.27 3.42 7.38
CA LEU A 56 -1.39 4.09 6.72
C LEU A 56 -1.71 3.32 5.45
N SER A 57 -2.99 3.03 5.25
CA SER A 57 -3.51 2.42 4.04
C SER A 57 -4.56 3.33 3.40
N MET A 58 -4.77 3.18 2.10
CA MET A 58 -5.85 3.88 1.39
C MET A 58 -7.01 2.96 1.06
N GLU A 59 -8.20 3.54 1.05
CA GLU A 59 -9.44 2.90 0.59
C GLU A 59 -10.12 3.81 -0.45
N PRO A 60 -10.79 3.25 -1.46
CA PRO A 60 -11.52 4.05 -2.44
C PRO A 60 -12.62 4.89 -1.77
N CYS A 61 -12.65 6.18 -2.08
CA CYS A 61 -13.71 7.09 -1.67
C CYS A 61 -14.09 7.99 -2.84
N GLU A 62 -15.31 7.82 -3.35
CA GLU A 62 -15.78 8.54 -4.54
C GLU A 62 -15.87 10.05 -4.27
N GLY A 63 -15.37 10.85 -5.21
CA GLY A 63 -15.37 12.31 -5.10
C GLY A 63 -14.26 12.90 -4.23
N GLU A 64 -13.47 12.07 -3.54
CA GLU A 64 -12.34 12.50 -2.73
C GLU A 64 -11.02 12.44 -3.52
N THR A 65 -10.08 13.30 -3.13
CA THR A 65 -8.74 13.37 -3.73
C THR A 65 -7.69 13.37 -2.64
N LEU A 66 -6.69 12.51 -2.78
CA LEU A 66 -5.58 12.45 -1.83
C LEU A 66 -4.32 13.10 -2.41
N VAL A 67 -3.72 14.02 -1.65
CA VAL A 67 -2.42 14.57 -1.99
C VAL A 67 -1.29 13.62 -1.55
N VAL A 68 -0.49 13.18 -2.52
CA VAL A 68 0.66 12.27 -2.33
C VAL A 68 1.96 12.89 -2.85
N ASN A 69 3.07 12.39 -2.31
CA ASN A 69 4.40 12.54 -2.88
C ASN A 69 4.76 11.26 -3.64
N THR A 70 5.49 11.37 -4.75
CA THR A 70 6.02 10.21 -5.47
C THR A 70 7.52 10.13 -5.20
N PHE A 71 8.00 8.91 -4.98
CA PHE A 71 9.42 8.60 -4.89
C PHE A 71 9.74 7.46 -5.85
N GLU A 72 10.98 7.39 -6.32
CA GLU A 72 11.41 6.39 -7.27
C GLU A 72 12.26 5.34 -6.58
N ILE A 73 12.03 4.08 -6.95
CA ILE A 73 12.88 2.94 -6.56
C ILE A 73 13.37 2.23 -7.82
N GLN A 74 14.53 1.57 -7.74
CA GLN A 74 15.04 0.77 -8.85
C GLN A 74 14.26 -0.55 -8.96
N ARG A 75 14.14 -1.09 -10.18
CA ARG A 75 13.57 -2.42 -10.43
C ARG A 75 14.21 -3.51 -9.56
N SER A 76 15.51 -3.42 -9.27
CA SER A 76 16.21 -4.38 -8.40
C SER A 76 15.76 -4.34 -6.94
N GLU A 77 15.07 -3.28 -6.50
CA GLU A 77 14.61 -3.08 -5.12
C GLU A 77 13.18 -3.60 -4.90
N ILE A 78 12.48 -4.05 -5.96
CA ILE A 78 11.11 -4.58 -5.88
C ILE A 78 10.99 -5.71 -4.85
N PRO A 79 11.87 -6.73 -4.82
CA PRO A 79 11.72 -7.83 -3.85
C PRO A 79 11.76 -7.30 -2.40
N SER A 80 12.72 -6.43 -2.10
CA SER A 80 12.88 -5.80 -0.79
C SER A 80 11.71 -4.87 -0.45
N PHE A 81 11.14 -4.19 -1.44
CA PHE A 81 9.93 -3.38 -1.29
C PHE A 81 8.72 -4.24 -0.91
N ILE A 82 8.49 -5.34 -1.63
CA ILE A 82 7.38 -6.27 -1.36
C ILE A 82 7.53 -6.91 0.02
N GLU A 83 8.74 -7.30 0.41
CA GLU A 83 9.02 -7.89 1.73
C GLU A 83 8.73 -6.88 2.85
N ARG A 84 9.18 -5.63 2.69
CA ARG A 84 8.96 -4.58 3.68
C ARG A 84 7.47 -4.23 3.81
N GLU A 85 6.80 -4.01 2.68
CA GLU A 85 5.40 -3.54 2.61
C GLU A 85 4.40 -4.70 2.47
N HIS A 86 4.76 -5.89 2.93
CA HIS A 86 4.03 -7.14 2.69
C HIS A 86 2.58 -7.14 3.20
N GLU A 87 2.26 -6.30 4.19
CA GLU A 87 0.92 -6.14 4.76
C GLU A 87 -0.09 -5.52 3.78
N PHE A 88 0.41 -4.78 2.79
CA PHE A 88 -0.43 -3.99 1.90
C PHE A 88 -0.82 -4.71 0.63
N ARG A 89 -1.94 -4.27 0.07
CA ARG A 89 -2.33 -4.47 -1.32
C ARG A 89 -1.65 -3.39 -2.18
N PHE A 90 -0.92 -3.80 -3.21
CA PHE A 90 -0.33 -2.84 -4.15
C PHE A 90 -1.28 -2.60 -5.33
N LEU A 91 -1.58 -1.33 -5.59
CA LEU A 91 -2.37 -0.89 -6.73
C LEU A 91 -1.51 -0.02 -7.64
N ALA A 92 -1.48 -0.34 -8.92
CA ALA A 92 -0.98 0.59 -9.94
C ALA A 92 -2.06 1.64 -10.19
N VAL A 93 -1.73 2.91 -9.95
CA VAL A 93 -2.61 4.07 -10.20
C VAL A 93 -1.90 5.08 -11.08
N THR A 94 -2.64 5.95 -11.77
CA THR A 94 -2.04 7.06 -12.52
C THR A 94 -2.25 8.36 -11.75
N PRO A 95 -1.21 8.91 -11.07
CA PRO A 95 -1.35 10.16 -10.35
C PRO A 95 -1.52 11.36 -11.29
N GLU A 96 -2.14 12.41 -10.75
CA GLU A 96 -2.30 13.70 -11.40
C GLU A 96 -1.40 14.74 -10.71
N THR A 97 -0.73 15.57 -11.50
CA THR A 97 0.00 16.74 -10.98
C THR A 97 -0.97 17.84 -10.59
N PHE A 98 -0.54 18.80 -9.77
CA PHE A 98 -1.38 19.96 -9.40
C PHE A 98 -1.80 20.83 -10.60
N ASN A 99 -1.17 20.64 -11.76
CA ASN A 99 -1.50 21.33 -13.00
C ASN A 99 -2.48 20.56 -13.89
N GLY A 100 -3.02 19.42 -13.42
CA GLY A 100 -3.95 18.60 -14.19
C GLY A 100 -3.30 17.64 -15.19
N LEU A 101 -1.96 17.52 -15.18
CA LEU A 101 -1.26 16.59 -16.07
C LEU A 101 -1.16 15.22 -15.41
N LEU A 102 -1.57 14.18 -16.13
CA LEU A 102 -1.41 12.79 -15.73
C LEU A 102 0.04 12.32 -15.92
N TYR A 103 0.47 11.40 -15.06
CA TYR A 103 1.72 10.69 -15.26
C TYR A 103 1.65 9.78 -16.49
N THR A 104 2.79 9.62 -17.17
CA THR A 104 2.92 8.72 -18.31
C THR A 104 3.09 7.26 -17.90
N THR A 105 3.59 7.02 -16.68
CA THR A 105 3.79 5.70 -16.10
C THR A 105 2.99 5.57 -14.80
N PRO A 106 2.26 4.46 -14.60
CA PRO A 106 1.57 4.22 -13.34
C PRO A 106 2.53 4.20 -12.14
N SER A 107 2.03 4.62 -10.99
CA SER A 107 2.73 4.60 -9.71
C SER A 107 2.08 3.60 -8.76
N VAL A 108 2.87 3.02 -7.87
CA VAL A 108 2.40 2.06 -6.86
C VAL A 108 1.75 2.80 -5.70
N LEU A 109 0.52 2.42 -5.37
CA LEU A 109 -0.24 2.88 -4.22
C LEU A 109 -0.43 1.71 -3.23
N CYS A 110 -0.21 1.97 -1.95
CA CYS A 110 -0.45 0.98 -0.90
C CYS A 110 -1.89 1.13 -0.37
N ALA A 111 -2.68 0.08 -0.56
CA ALA A 111 -4.05 -0.04 -0.09
C ALA A 111 -4.18 -1.14 0.96
N ARG A 112 -5.30 -1.15 1.66
CA ARG A 112 -5.59 -2.17 2.68
C ARG A 112 -6.04 -3.48 2.04
N TYR A 113 -5.64 -4.60 2.63
CA TYR A 113 -6.32 -5.89 2.46
C TYR A 113 -7.36 -6.08 3.58
N SER A 114 -8.40 -6.89 3.35
CA SER A 114 -9.04 -7.56 4.49
C SER A 114 -8.11 -8.65 5.06
N ASP A 115 -8.32 -9.08 6.30
CA ASP A 115 -7.51 -10.17 6.87
C ASP A 115 -7.64 -11.47 6.06
N GLU A 116 -8.84 -11.75 5.53
CA GLU A 116 -9.10 -12.88 4.64
C GLU A 116 -8.35 -12.73 3.31
N GLU A 117 -8.38 -11.53 2.72
CA GLU A 117 -7.66 -11.25 1.48
C GLU A 117 -6.15 -11.36 1.67
N TYR A 118 -5.63 -10.86 2.79
CA TYR A 118 -4.22 -10.99 3.16
C TYR A 118 -3.85 -12.47 3.31
N PHE A 119 -4.66 -13.24 4.05
CA PHE A 119 -4.43 -14.66 4.25
C PHE A 119 -4.39 -15.43 2.92
N MET A 120 -5.32 -15.14 2.00
CA MET A 120 -5.38 -15.83 0.70
C MET A 120 -4.29 -15.37 -0.27
N ASN A 121 -4.00 -14.06 -0.37
CA ASN A 121 -3.07 -13.53 -1.36
C ASN A 121 -1.60 -13.51 -0.88
N ARG A 122 -1.35 -13.20 0.39
CA ARG A 122 0.01 -13.05 0.95
C ARG A 122 0.51 -14.26 1.71
N CYS A 123 -0.40 -15.07 2.26
CA CYS A 123 -0.07 -16.31 2.93
C CYS A 123 -0.42 -17.55 2.08
N GLU A 124 -1.00 -17.38 0.88
CA GLU A 124 -1.42 -18.49 0.01
C GLU A 124 -2.36 -19.48 0.71
N GLY A 125 -3.16 -19.01 1.68
CA GLY A 125 -4.00 -19.85 2.53
C GLY A 125 -3.24 -20.71 3.54
N ASN A 126 -1.93 -20.48 3.72
CA ASN A 126 -1.06 -21.20 4.65
C ASN A 126 -1.02 -20.50 6.02
N LYS A 127 -1.53 -21.19 7.04
CA LYS A 127 -1.54 -20.74 8.43
C LYS A 127 -0.14 -20.60 9.03
N ASP A 128 0.84 -21.38 8.58
CA ASP A 128 2.20 -21.32 9.10
C ASP A 128 2.88 -20.00 8.68
N ILE A 129 2.63 -19.54 7.45
CA ILE A 129 3.13 -18.25 6.96
C ILE A 129 2.50 -17.11 7.76
N PHE A 130 1.19 -17.16 7.99
CA PHE A 130 0.50 -16.18 8.82
C PHE A 130 1.05 -16.19 10.26
N PHE A 131 1.24 -17.37 10.84
CA PHE A 131 1.78 -17.51 12.20
C PHE A 131 3.20 -16.97 12.30
N GLN A 132 4.06 -17.23 11.32
CA GLN A 132 5.43 -16.72 11.28
C GLN A 132 5.49 -15.19 11.19
N ARG A 133 4.54 -14.57 10.49
CA ARG A 133 4.49 -13.11 10.32
C ARG A 133 3.82 -12.39 11.49
N TYR A 134 2.64 -12.86 11.90
CA TYR A 134 1.79 -12.18 12.87
C TYR A 134 1.49 -13.05 14.10
N GLY A 135 1.11 -14.31 13.92
CA GLY A 135 0.65 -15.17 15.03
C GLY A 135 1.69 -15.38 16.14
N ARG A 136 3.00 -15.36 15.84
CA ARG A 136 4.07 -15.43 16.84
C ARG A 136 4.08 -14.26 17.83
N TYR A 137 3.41 -13.17 17.49
CA TYR A 137 3.25 -11.98 18.33
C TYR A 137 1.91 -11.93 19.06
N GLY A 138 1.05 -12.94 18.89
CA GLY A 138 -0.32 -12.95 19.41
C GLY A 138 -1.27 -12.06 18.61
N ILE A 139 -0.96 -11.80 17.33
CA ILE A 139 -1.80 -10.99 16.45
C ILE A 139 -2.68 -11.93 15.64
N ASP A 140 -3.97 -11.96 15.98
CA ASP A 140 -4.98 -12.78 15.29
C ASP A 140 -5.75 -11.97 14.23
N LYS A 141 -5.79 -10.63 14.38
CA LYS A 141 -6.41 -9.69 13.44
C LYS A 141 -5.38 -8.63 13.05
N ILE A 142 -5.17 -8.41 11.75
CA ILE A 142 -4.25 -7.36 11.28
C ILE A 142 -5.00 -6.03 11.35
N TRP A 143 -6.13 -5.92 10.67
CA TRP A 143 -6.85 -4.65 10.57
C TRP A 143 -7.95 -4.52 11.62
N LEU A 144 -7.70 -3.71 12.65
CA LEU A 144 -8.61 -3.43 13.75
C LEU A 144 -9.49 -2.20 13.46
N ASP A 145 -10.77 -2.28 13.82
CA ASP A 145 -11.78 -1.23 13.55
C ASP A 145 -11.98 -0.27 14.74
N ASP A 146 -11.47 -0.63 15.91
CA ASP A 146 -11.65 0.06 17.21
C ASP A 146 -10.52 1.02 17.56
N ILE A 147 -9.58 1.22 16.63
CA ILE A 147 -8.44 2.11 16.81
C ILE A 147 -8.84 3.52 16.36
N LEU A 148 -9.22 4.36 17.32
CA LEU A 148 -9.42 5.79 17.07
C LEU A 148 -8.13 6.39 16.50
N PRO A 149 -8.21 7.32 15.52
CA PRO A 149 -7.03 7.91 14.93
C PRO A 149 -6.15 8.52 16.02
N CYS A 150 -4.89 8.06 16.10
CA CYS A 150 -3.86 8.79 16.80
C CYS A 150 -3.89 10.22 16.23
N ARG A 151 -4.18 11.22 17.08
CA ARG A 151 -4.33 12.64 16.70
C ARG A 151 -3.08 13.24 16.03
N VAL A 152 -2.00 12.47 15.91
CA VAL A 152 -0.74 12.87 15.32
C VAL A 152 -0.33 11.82 14.30
N LEU A 153 -1.08 11.75 13.19
CA LEU A 153 -0.77 11.04 11.93
C LEU A 153 -0.55 9.52 12.06
N SER A 154 -1.32 8.74 11.30
CA SER A 154 -1.27 7.27 11.12
C SER A 154 -2.18 6.40 12.00
N SER A 155 -2.72 5.33 11.38
CA SER A 155 -3.52 4.29 12.02
C SER A 155 -2.55 3.28 12.63
N PRO A 156 -2.45 3.18 13.96
CA PRO A 156 -1.53 2.22 14.54
C PRO A 156 -2.16 0.83 14.52
N LEU A 157 -1.42 -0.18 14.05
CA LEU A 157 -1.76 -1.57 14.34
C LEU A 157 -1.39 -1.78 15.83
N VAL A 158 -2.33 -1.53 16.74
CA VAL A 158 -2.16 -1.87 18.15
C VAL A 158 -2.95 -3.12 18.44
N GLY A 159 -2.28 -4.28 18.39
CA GLY A 159 -2.80 -5.48 19.03
C GLY A 159 -2.85 -5.26 20.54
N THR A 160 -4.06 -5.14 21.10
CA THR A 160 -4.29 -5.18 22.55
C THR A 160 -4.68 -6.61 22.93
N LEU A 161 -4.14 -7.05 24.08
CA LEU A 161 -4.14 -8.39 24.70
C LEU A 161 -5.44 -9.19 24.65
#